data_AF-A7GX83-F1
#
_entry.id   AF-A7GX83-F1
#
_cell.length_a   1.000
_cell.length_b   1.000
_cell.length_c   1.000
_cell.angle_alpha   90.00
_cell.angle_beta   90.00
_cell.angle_gamma   90.00
#
_symmetry.space_group_name_H-M   'P 1'
#
loop_
_entity.id
_entity.type
_entity.pdbx_description
1 polymer ?
#
loop_
_entity_poly.entity_id
_entity_poly.type
_entity_poly.pdbx_seq_one_letter_code
_entity_poly.pdbx_strand_id
1 'polypeptide(L)'
;MKKIVLLIVSLAAFAFGADGEMIRSYSVIAAGIGLGLAALGGAIGMGNTAAATISGTARNPGVGSKLMTTMFIALAMIEAQVIYALVITLIVLYANPMLG
;
A
#
# COMPACT_ATOMS: atom_id res chain seq x y z
N MET A 1 2.30 10.27 19.79
CA MET A 1 3.53 9.73 19.18
C MET A 1 4.11 8.56 19.98
N LYS A 2 4.53 8.74 21.25
CA LYS A 2 5.14 7.65 22.05
C LYS A 2 4.30 6.37 22.16
N LYS A 3 2.97 6.50 22.35
CA LYS A 3 2.05 5.34 22.41
C LYS A 3 2.00 4.53 21.12
N ILE A 4 2.09 5.19 19.96
CA ILE A 4 2.10 4.53 18.64
C ILE A 4 3.42 3.80 18.43
N VAL A 5 4.54 4.44 18.75
CA VAL A 5 5.87 3.80 18.69
C VAL A 5 5.95 2.61 19.63
N LEU A 6 5.44 2.73 20.87
CA LEU A 6 5.41 1.64 21.84
C LEU A 6 4.55 0.46 21.32
N LEU A 7 3.41 0.73 20.69
CA LEU A 7 2.57 -0.29 20.08
C LEU A 7 3.34 -1.06 18.98
N ILE A 8 4.01 -0.34 18.07
CA ILE A 8 4.80 -0.93 16.98
C ILE A 8 5.94 -1.79 17.54
N VAL A 9 6.68 -1.29 18.54
CA VAL A 9 7.78 -2.04 19.17
C VAL A 9 7.27 -3.25 19.96
N SER A 10 6.12 -3.12 20.65
CA SER A 10 5.54 -4.23 21.41
C SER A 10 5.07 -5.38 20.53
N LEU A 11 4.59 -5.08 19.31
CA LEU A 11 4.24 -6.11 18.33
C LEU A 11 5.49 -6.83 17.79
N ALA A 12 6.62 -6.13 17.68
CA ALA A 12 7.90 -6.75 17.32
C ALA A 12 8.50 -7.62 18.45
N ALA A 13 8.12 -7.39 19.71
CA ALA A 13 8.69 -8.10 20.86
C ALA A 13 8.26 -9.57 20.98
N PHE A 14 7.26 -10.03 20.23
CA PHE A 14 6.91 -11.46 20.15
C PHE A 14 7.90 -12.29 19.31
N ALA A 15 9.04 -11.71 18.88
CA ALA A 15 10.03 -12.33 17.99
C ALA A 15 10.92 -13.46 18.59
N PHE A 16 10.53 -14.11 19.69
CA PHE A 16 11.31 -15.23 20.25
C PHE A 16 10.62 -16.58 20.01
N GLY A 17 11.04 -17.28 18.95
CA GLY A 17 10.72 -18.69 18.69
C GLY A 17 10.92 -19.03 17.21
N ALA A 18 12.04 -19.68 16.89
CA ALA A 18 12.41 -20.07 15.52
C ALA A 18 11.67 -21.35 15.07
N ASP A 19 10.36 -21.39 15.24
CA ASP A 19 9.51 -22.46 14.68
C ASP A 19 8.85 -21.97 13.40
N GLY A 20 8.82 -22.81 12.35
CA GLY A 20 8.28 -22.45 11.03
C GLY A 20 6.83 -21.94 11.07
N GLU A 21 6.03 -22.37 12.05
CA GLU A 21 4.66 -21.88 12.28
C GLU A 21 4.60 -20.41 12.72
N MET A 22 5.59 -19.96 13.51
CA MET A 22 5.65 -18.58 13.97
C MET A 22 6.02 -17.65 12.82
N ILE A 23 6.98 -18.05 11.96
CA ILE A 23 7.35 -17.31 10.74
C ILE A 23 6.14 -17.17 9.81
N ARG A 24 5.37 -18.25 9.59
CA ARG A 24 4.11 -18.22 8.81
C ARG A 24 3.12 -17.21 9.37
N SER A 25 2.88 -17.26 10.68
CA SER A 25 1.93 -16.38 11.37
C SER A 25 2.31 -14.90 11.20
N TYR A 26 3.59 -14.55 11.41
CA TYR A 26 4.05 -13.17 11.21
C TYR A 26 4.03 -12.74 9.75
N SER A 27 4.32 -13.65 8.82
CA SER A 27 4.29 -13.37 7.38
C SER A 27 2.88 -12.98 6.92
N VAL A 28 1.84 -13.67 7.41
CA VAL A 28 0.45 -13.35 7.11
C VAL A 28 0.04 -11.99 7.69
N ILE A 29 0.43 -11.69 8.93
CA ILE A 29 0.13 -10.41 9.57
C ILE A 29 0.83 -9.27 8.83
N ALA A 30 2.12 -9.43 8.52
CA ALA A 30 2.91 -8.44 7.79
C ALA A 30 2.35 -8.18 6.38
N ALA A 31 1.95 -9.23 5.66
CA ALA A 31 1.27 -9.15 4.38
C ALA A 31 -0.03 -8.34 4.46
N GLY A 32 -0.92 -8.69 5.41
CA GLY A 32 -2.20 -8.03 5.58
C GLY A 32 -2.08 -6.55 5.94
N ILE A 33 -1.22 -6.22 6.91
CA ILE A 33 -0.98 -4.84 7.33
C ILE A 33 -0.27 -4.05 6.23
N GLY A 34 0.78 -4.61 5.63
CA GLY A 34 1.57 -3.94 4.60
C GLY A 34 0.72 -3.59 3.37
N LEU A 35 -0.04 -4.56 2.84
CA LEU A 35 -0.93 -4.31 1.72
C LEU A 35 -2.08 -3.37 2.09
N GLY A 36 -2.67 -3.53 3.29
CA GLY A 36 -3.74 -2.66 3.76
C GLY A 36 -3.31 -1.19 3.87
N LEU A 37 -2.12 -0.93 4.39
CA LEU A 37 -1.56 0.43 4.47
C LEU A 37 -1.24 1.01 3.09
N ALA A 38 -0.68 0.19 2.18
CA ALA A 38 -0.42 0.61 0.81
C ALA A 38 -1.73 0.95 0.08
N ALA A 39 -2.76 0.11 0.20
CA ALA A 39 -4.08 0.34 -0.39
C ALA A 39 -4.76 1.59 0.17
N LEU A 40 -4.67 1.83 1.48
CA LEU A 40 -5.18 3.06 2.09
C LEU A 40 -4.47 4.31 1.55
N GLY A 41 -3.14 4.30 1.50
CA GLY A 41 -2.35 5.39 0.94
C GLY A 41 -2.66 5.63 -0.54
N GLY A 42 -2.76 4.55 -1.31
CA GLY A 42 -3.15 4.58 -2.72
C GLY A 42 -4.53 5.18 -2.93
N ALA A 43 -5.54 4.72 -2.17
CA ALA A 43 -6.91 5.22 -2.26
C ALA A 43 -7.01 6.72 -1.96
N ILE A 44 -6.30 7.22 -0.95
CA ILE A 44 -6.24 8.65 -0.63
C ILE A 44 -5.61 9.44 -1.79
N GLY A 45 -4.47 8.97 -2.30
CA GLY A 45 -3.80 9.59 -3.45
C GLY A 45 -4.71 9.64 -4.68
N MET A 46 -5.29 8.50 -5.07
CA MET A 46 -6.17 8.39 -6.22
C MET A 46 -7.42 9.26 -6.11
N GLY A 47 -8.04 9.31 -4.93
CA GLY A 47 -9.21 10.15 -4.67
C GLY A 47 -8.89 11.64 -4.86
N ASN A 48 -7.76 12.11 -4.34
CA ASN A 48 -7.31 13.48 -4.51
C ASN A 48 -7.00 13.82 -5.98
N THR A 49 -6.31 12.91 -6.68
CA THR A 49 -5.99 13.07 -8.11
C THR A 49 -7.26 13.14 -8.96
N ALA A 50 -8.23 12.26 -8.72
CA ALA A 50 -9.51 12.26 -9.43
C ALA A 50 -10.32 13.54 -9.16
N ALA A 51 -10.42 13.97 -7.89
CA ALA A 51 -11.13 15.19 -7.50
C ALA A 51 -10.53 16.44 -8.15
N ALA A 52 -9.20 16.53 -8.22
CA ALA A 52 -8.49 17.62 -8.86
C ALA A 52 -8.75 17.66 -10.38
N THR A 53 -8.74 16.51 -11.04
CA THR A 53 -9.02 16.40 -12.48
C THR A 53 -10.46 16.77 -12.81
N ILE A 54 -11.43 16.31 -12.03
CA ILE A 54 -12.86 16.65 -12.20
C ILE A 54 -13.05 18.16 -12.03
N SER A 55 -12.50 18.74 -10.96
CA SER A 55 -12.57 20.19 -10.70
C SER A 55 -11.90 21.02 -11.80
N GLY A 56 -10.74 20.57 -12.29
CA GLY A 56 -10.03 21.21 -13.40
C GLY A 56 -10.83 21.16 -14.70
N THR A 57 -11.44 20.00 -14.99
CA THR A 57 -12.28 19.80 -16.18
C THR A 57 -13.56 20.62 -16.12
N ALA A 58 -14.19 20.72 -14.96
CA ALA A 58 -15.39 21.54 -14.77
C ALA A 58 -15.12 23.03 -15.00
N ARG A 59 -13.92 23.53 -14.63
CA ARG A 59 -13.52 24.93 -14.85
C ARG A 59 -13.12 25.21 -16.30
N ASN A 60 -12.48 24.26 -16.97
CA ASN A 60 -12.01 24.41 -18.34
C ASN A 60 -12.28 23.14 -19.17
N PRO A 61 -13.52 22.94 -19.65
CA PRO A 61 -13.89 21.75 -20.41
C PRO A 61 -13.02 21.53 -21.66
N GLY A 62 -12.53 22.62 -22.28
CA GLY A 62 -11.69 22.57 -23.47
C GLY A 62 -10.34 21.87 -23.29
N VAL A 63 -9.84 21.70 -22.05
CA VAL A 63 -8.59 20.98 -21.75
C VAL A 63 -8.81 19.66 -21.03
N GLY A 64 -10.07 19.20 -20.88
CA GLY A 64 -10.43 18.00 -20.12
C GLY A 64 -9.68 16.74 -20.56
N SER A 65 -9.54 16.52 -21.87
CA SER A 65 -8.80 15.36 -22.41
C SER A 65 -7.33 15.34 -21.95
N LYS A 66 -6.66 16.50 -21.99
CA LYS A 66 -5.27 16.64 -21.51
C LYS A 66 -5.16 16.38 -20.00
N LEU A 67 -6.13 16.88 -19.23
CA LEU A 67 -6.18 16.63 -17.78
C LEU A 67 -6.37 15.14 -17.46
N MET A 68 -7.22 14.44 -18.20
CA MET A 68 -7.42 13.00 -18.05
C MET A 68 -6.13 12.22 -18.34
N THR A 69 -5.37 12.58 -19.38
CA THR A 69 -4.07 11.94 -19.65
C THR A 69 -3.09 12.13 -18.48
N THR A 70 -2.95 13.36 -17.97
CA THR A 70 -2.11 13.62 -16.80
C THR A 70 -2.60 12.90 -15.55
N MET A 71 -3.92 12.80 -15.36
CA MET A 71 -4.53 12.03 -14.28
C MET A 71 -4.11 10.58 -14.33
N PHE A 72 -4.20 9.90 -15.49
CA PHE A 72 -3.82 8.50 -15.61
C PHE A 72 -2.33 8.27 -15.35
N ILE A 73 -1.45 9.19 -15.73
CA ILE A 73 -0.02 9.11 -15.40
C ILE A 73 0.16 9.17 -13.88
N ALA A 74 -0.50 10.12 -13.20
CA ALA A 74 -0.44 10.22 -11.75
C ALA A 74 -1.03 9.00 -11.04
N LEU A 75 -2.19 8.51 -11.50
CA LEU A 75 -2.81 7.28 -10.97
C LEU A 75 -1.91 6.07 -11.17
N ALA A 76 -1.24 5.93 -12.32
CA ALA A 76 -0.30 4.84 -12.56
C ALA A 76 0.90 4.87 -11.61
N MET A 77 1.42 6.07 -11.28
CA MET A 77 2.50 6.21 -10.29
C MET A 77 2.04 5.85 -8.87
N ILE A 78 0.81 6.22 -8.49
CA ILE A 78 0.22 5.88 -7.20
C ILE A 78 -0.02 4.36 -7.12
N GLU A 79 -0.64 3.79 -8.14
CA GLU A 79 -0.95 2.37 -8.25
C GLU A 79 0.33 1.51 -8.23
N ALA A 80 1.42 1.97 -8.86
CA ALA A 80 2.70 1.25 -8.84
C ALA A 80 3.19 0.95 -7.41
N GLN A 81 3.00 1.86 -6.46
CA GLN A 81 3.36 1.63 -5.05
C GLN A 81 2.47 0.55 -4.40
N VAL A 82 1.17 0.55 -4.73
CA VAL A 82 0.21 -0.46 -4.25
C VAL A 82 0.56 -1.83 -4.83
N ILE A 83 0.86 -1.89 -6.12
CA ILE A 83 1.27 -3.12 -6.81
C ILE A 83 2.60 -3.65 -6.24
N TYR A 84 3.57 -2.80 -5.92
CA TYR A 84 4.81 -3.27 -5.27
C TYR A 84 4.54 -3.91 -3.90
N ALA A 85 3.65 -3.32 -3.09
CA ALA A 85 3.23 -3.93 -1.84
C ALA A 85 2.46 -5.25 -2.04
N LEU A 86 1.62 -5.33 -3.08
CA LEU A 86 0.93 -6.56 -3.47
C LEU A 86 1.92 -7.65 -3.89
N VAL A 87 2.92 -7.33 -4.71
CA VAL A 87 3.95 -8.29 -5.15
C VAL A 87 4.72 -8.83 -3.95
N ILE A 88 5.18 -7.96 -3.04
CA ILE A 88 5.87 -8.39 -1.82
C ILE A 88 4.95 -9.27 -0.97
N THR A 89 3.68 -8.90 -0.84
CA THR A 89 2.67 -9.67 -0.11
C THR A 89 2.50 -11.08 -0.70
N LEU A 90 2.38 -11.19 -2.03
CA LEU A 90 2.27 -12.49 -2.70
C LEU A 90 3.54 -13.33 -2.52
N ILE A 91 4.73 -12.72 -2.58
CA ILE A 91 6.00 -13.42 -2.32
C ILE A 91 6.04 -13.93 -0.88
N VAL A 92 5.70 -13.10 0.10
CA VAL A 92 5.72 -13.48 1.53
C VAL A 92 4.70 -14.58 1.85
N LEU A 93 3.57 -14.64 1.13
CA LEU A 93 2.54 -15.65 1.34
C LEU A 93 2.80 -16.97 0.60
N TYR A 94 3.31 -16.91 -0.63
CA TYR A 94 3.40 -18.09 -1.52
C TYR A 94 4.82 -18.51 -1.90
N ALA A 95 5.81 -17.67 -1.68
CA ALA A 95 7.21 -17.91 -2.03
C ALA A 95 8.15 -17.38 -0.92
N ASN A 96 7.77 -17.59 0.34
CA ASN A 96 8.46 -16.99 1.47
C ASN A 96 9.89 -17.52 1.60
N PRO A 97 10.93 -16.67 1.43
CA PRO A 97 12.32 -17.13 1.51
C PRO A 97 12.74 -17.57 2.92
N MET A 98 11.94 -17.29 3.96
CA MET A 98 12.24 -17.62 5.36
C MET A 98 11.67 -18.99 5.81
N LEU A 99 10.91 -19.68 4.94
CA LEU A 99 10.30 -20.99 5.26
C LEU A 99 11.01 -22.19 4.62
N GLY A 100 12.14 -21.96 3.95
CA GLY A 100 13.02 -23.03 3.46
C GLY A 100 13.77 -23.71 4.59
#